data_AF-A0A7C2U0K5-F1
#
_entry.id   AF-A0A7C2U0K5-F1
#
_cell.length_a   1.000
_cell.length_b   1.000
_cell.length_c   1.000
_cell.angle_alpha   90.00
_cell.angle_beta   90.00
_cell.angle_gamma   90.00
#
_symmetry.space_group_name_H-M   'P 1'
#
loop_
_entity.id
_entity.type
_entity.pdbx_description
1 polymer ?
#
loop_
_entity_poly.entity_id
_entity_poly.type
_entity_poly.pdbx_seq_one_letter_code
_entity_poly.pdbx_strand_id
1 'polypeptide(L)'
;MKKYLILAIRLVLGATFLVSAAAKLISPAAFGSSIESFGLLTPAFMPFFTYFIPAAELLLALALLGRVQLEKTATVAALLLLVFIMAAASASISGAAVKNCGCFGEIYRSGLGVGFFVRNGALLFLVLLLVWLQEAEATAPKRTELQPNRGGL
;
A
#
# COMPACT_ATOMS: atom_id res chain seq x y z
N MET A 1 16.21 -4.68 17.63
CA MET A 1 15.48 -3.46 17.24
C MET A 1 14.88 -3.55 15.83
N LYS A 2 15.67 -3.81 14.77
CA LYS A 2 15.17 -3.93 13.37
C LYS A 2 13.96 -4.86 13.18
N LYS A 3 13.95 -6.04 13.81
CA LYS A 3 12.83 -7.00 13.73
C LYS A 3 11.50 -6.44 14.23
N TYR A 4 11.51 -5.69 15.33
CA TYR A 4 10.31 -5.06 15.89
C TYR A 4 9.82 -3.91 15.01
N LEU A 5 10.75 -3.14 14.44
CA LEU A 5 10.43 -2.07 13.48
C LEU A 5 9.76 -2.64 12.22
N ILE A 6 10.34 -3.69 11.62
CA ILE A 6 9.75 -4.39 10.46
C ILE A 6 8.35 -4.92 10.79
N LEU A 7 8.17 -5.50 11.98
CA LEU A 7 6.86 -5.98 12.42
C LEU A 7 5.85 -4.84 12.54
N ALA A 8 6.22 -3.74 13.20
CA ALA A 8 5.34 -2.58 13.37
C ALA A 8 4.93 -1.97 12.02
N ILE A 9 5.89 -1.77 11.11
CA ILE A 9 5.63 -1.24 9.77
C ILE A 9 4.65 -2.14 9.00
N ARG A 10 4.86 -3.46 9.04
CA ARG A 10 3.98 -4.43 8.39
C ARG A 10 2.57 -4.42 8.95
N LEU A 11 2.43 -4.34 10.26
CA LEU A 11 1.12 -4.28 10.91
C LEU A 11 0.37 -3.00 10.52
N VAL A 12 1.05 -1.84 10.53
CA VAL A 12 0.45 -0.56 10.12
C VAL A 12 0.03 -0.60 8.66
N LEU A 13 0.91 -1.03 7.75
CA LEU A 13 0.61 -1.10 6.33
C LEU A 13 -0.51 -2.12 6.04
N GLY A 14 -0.39 -3.33 6.59
CA GLY A 14 -1.37 -4.39 6.41
C GLY A 14 -2.75 -4.00 6.95
N ALA A 15 -2.82 -3.41 8.14
CA ALA A 15 -4.07 -2.92 8.70
C ALA A 15 -4.67 -1.79 7.85
N THR A 16 -3.84 -0.87 7.35
CA THR A 16 -4.32 0.23 6.49
C THR A 16 -4.93 -0.29 5.20
N PHE A 17 -4.25 -1.20 4.49
CA PHE A 17 -4.79 -1.83 3.28
C PHE A 17 -6.05 -2.66 3.58
N LEU A 18 -6.10 -3.34 4.72
CA LEU A 18 -7.26 -4.14 5.12
C LEU A 18 -8.49 -3.26 5.34
N VAL A 19 -8.34 -2.18 6.11
CA VAL A 19 -9.44 -1.23 6.37
C VAL A 19 -9.86 -0.54 5.08
N SER A 20 -8.90 -0.15 4.24
CA SER A 20 -9.13 0.43 2.92
C SER A 20 -9.97 -0.49 2.03
N ALA A 21 -9.56 -1.76 1.89
CA ALA A 21 -10.25 -2.76 1.10
C ALA A 21 -11.67 -3.04 1.64
N ALA A 22 -11.80 -3.26 2.96
CA ALA A 22 -13.08 -3.52 3.60
C ALA A 22 -14.07 -2.37 3.38
N ALA A 23 -13.63 -1.12 3.57
CA ALA A 23 -14.48 0.05 3.39
C ALA A 23 -15.00 0.18 1.95
N LYS A 24 -14.18 -0.16 0.95
CA LYS A 24 -14.59 -0.14 -0.47
C LYS A 24 -15.49 -1.32 -0.85
N LEU A 25 -15.27 -2.50 -0.26
CA LEU A 25 -16.09 -3.68 -0.50
C LEU A 25 -17.47 -3.60 0.17
N ILE A 26 -17.60 -2.85 1.27
CA ILE A 26 -18.91 -2.60 1.92
C ILE A 26 -19.83 -1.77 1.01
N SER A 27 -19.28 -0.79 0.28
CA SER A 27 -20.05 0.03 -0.64
C SER A 27 -19.32 0.20 -1.98
N PRO A 28 -19.35 -0.83 -2.85
CA PRO A 28 -18.71 -0.76 -4.17
C PRO A 28 -19.30 0.34 -5.03
N ALA A 29 -20.59 0.63 -4.88
CA ALA A 29 -21.25 1.73 -5.58
C ALA A 29 -20.64 3.10 -5.21
N ALA A 30 -20.44 3.37 -3.92
CA ALA A 30 -19.81 4.62 -3.47
C ALA A 30 -18.34 4.72 -3.91
N PHE A 31 -17.61 3.59 -3.91
CA PHE A 31 -16.25 3.55 -4.45
C PHE A 31 -16.22 3.78 -5.97
N GLY A 32 -17.16 3.20 -6.72
CA GLY A 32 -17.32 3.43 -8.15
C GLY A 32 -17.57 4.90 -8.48
N SER A 33 -18.48 5.57 -7.76
CA SER A 33 -18.70 7.02 -7.90
C SER A 33 -17.46 7.85 -7.52
N SER A 34 -16.66 7.36 -6.56
CA SER A 34 -15.39 8.00 -6.22
C SER A 34 -14.42 7.88 -7.40
N ILE A 35 -14.26 6.69 -8.00
CA ILE A 35 -13.44 6.46 -9.20
C ILE A 35 -13.89 7.36 -10.36
N GLU A 36 -15.19 7.43 -10.61
CA GLU A 36 -15.78 8.26 -11.67
C GLU A 36 -15.39 9.73 -11.51
N SER A 37 -15.36 10.23 -10.27
CA SER A 37 -14.99 11.62 -9.98
C SER A 37 -13.53 11.97 -10.32
N PHE A 38 -12.63 10.97 -10.45
CA PHE A 38 -11.26 11.22 -10.91
C PHE A 38 -11.20 11.47 -12.43
N GLY A 39 -12.19 11.04 -13.21
CA GLY A 39 -12.24 11.24 -14.66
C GLY A 39 -11.11 10.53 -15.45
N LEU A 40 -10.40 9.59 -14.82
CA LEU A 40 -9.24 8.91 -15.40
C LEU A 40 -9.58 7.64 -16.21
N LEU A 41 -10.73 7.02 -15.91
CA LEU A 41 -11.14 5.75 -16.51
C LEU A 41 -12.35 5.97 -17.42
N THR A 42 -12.39 5.24 -18.54
CA THR A 42 -13.58 5.20 -19.38
C THR A 42 -14.67 4.35 -18.71
N PRO A 43 -15.97 4.63 -18.97
CA PRO A 43 -17.09 3.92 -18.35
C PRO A 43 -17.03 2.40 -18.48
N ALA A 44 -16.45 1.88 -19.58
CA ALA A 44 -16.31 0.45 -19.84
C ALA A 44 -15.42 -0.27 -18.79
N PHE A 45 -14.40 0.41 -18.26
CA PHE A 45 -13.48 -0.18 -17.28
C PHE A 45 -13.90 0.04 -15.83
N MET A 46 -14.84 0.95 -15.56
CA MET A 46 -15.24 1.28 -14.18
C MET A 46 -15.69 0.06 -13.35
N PRO A 47 -16.55 -0.85 -13.84
CA PRO A 47 -16.97 -2.01 -13.06
C PRO A 47 -15.78 -2.89 -12.69
N PHE A 48 -14.85 -3.09 -13.62
CA PHE A 48 -13.65 -3.91 -13.39
C PHE A 48 -12.77 -3.32 -12.28
N PHE A 49 -12.41 -2.04 -12.36
CA PHE A 49 -11.54 -1.40 -11.36
C PHE A 49 -12.20 -1.24 -9.98
N THR A 50 -13.54 -1.09 -9.95
CA THR A 50 -14.31 -0.99 -8.69
C THR A 50 -14.15 -2.23 -7.81
N TYR A 51 -14.01 -3.43 -8.41
CA TYR A 51 -13.78 -4.67 -7.66
C TYR A 51 -12.32 -5.11 -7.64
N PHE A 52 -11.57 -4.85 -8.71
CA PHE A 52 -10.17 -5.26 -8.81
C PHE A 52 -9.27 -4.53 -7.81
N ILE A 53 -9.45 -3.21 -7.63
CA ILE A 53 -8.63 -2.44 -6.71
C ILE A 53 -8.81 -2.91 -5.25
N PRO A 54 -10.05 -3.03 -4.70
CA PRO A 54 -10.23 -3.51 -3.33
C PRO A 54 -9.75 -4.96 -3.14
N ALA A 55 -9.91 -5.81 -4.15
CA ALA A 55 -9.39 -7.18 -4.09
C ALA A 55 -7.85 -7.21 -4.01
N ALA A 56 -7.17 -6.38 -4.82
CA ALA A 56 -5.72 -6.25 -4.77
C ALA A 56 -5.25 -5.69 -3.41
N GLU A 57 -5.93 -4.69 -2.86
CA GLU A 57 -5.64 -4.15 -1.53
C GLU A 57 -5.80 -5.21 -0.44
N LEU A 58 -6.86 -6.03 -0.51
CA LEU A 58 -7.10 -7.10 0.45
C LEU A 58 -6.02 -8.18 0.39
N LEU A 59 -5.63 -8.60 -0.82
CA LEU A 59 -4.55 -9.59 -1.01
C LEU A 59 -3.21 -9.07 -0.46
N LEU A 60 -2.90 -7.80 -0.70
CA LEU A 60 -1.70 -7.16 -0.16
C LEU A 60 -1.75 -7.08 1.37
N ALA A 61 -2.89 -6.73 1.95
CA ALA A 61 -3.07 -6.71 3.39
C ALA A 61 -2.78 -8.09 4.02
N LEU A 62 -3.39 -9.14 3.47
CA LEU A 62 -3.20 -10.51 3.97
C LEU A 62 -1.75 -10.98 3.79
N ALA A 63 -1.11 -10.67 2.66
CA ALA A 63 0.29 -11.03 2.43
C ALA A 63 1.25 -10.28 3.36
N LEU A 64 1.02 -8.98 3.61
CA LEU A 64 1.83 -8.17 4.53
C LEU A 64 1.68 -8.66 5.97
N LEU A 65 0.46 -8.99 6.41
CA LEU A 65 0.20 -9.52 7.76
C LEU A 65 0.74 -10.95 7.92
N GLY A 66 0.51 -11.82 6.93
CA GLY A 66 0.94 -13.22 6.91
C GLY A 66 2.42 -13.46 6.62
N ARG A 67 3.19 -12.42 6.27
CA ARG A 67 4.62 -12.50 5.87
C ARG A 67 4.86 -13.34 4.62
N VAL A 68 3.88 -13.44 3.73
CA VAL A 68 4.01 -14.24 2.51
C VAL A 68 4.82 -13.45 1.49
N GLN A 69 5.99 -13.96 1.08
CA GLN A 69 6.86 -13.33 0.06
C GLN A 69 7.07 -11.82 0.28
N LEU A 70 7.40 -11.43 1.52
CA LEU A 70 7.36 -10.05 2.00
C LEU A 70 8.05 -9.03 1.08
N GLU A 71 9.20 -9.38 0.48
CA GLU A 71 9.92 -8.52 -0.48
C GLU A 71 9.05 -8.16 -1.69
N LYS A 72 8.45 -9.17 -2.34
CA LYS A 72 7.58 -8.96 -3.51
C LYS A 72 6.31 -8.20 -3.12
N THR A 73 5.71 -8.58 -1.99
CA THR A 73 4.50 -7.92 -1.50
C THR A 73 4.73 -6.45 -1.19
N ALA A 74 5.87 -6.10 -0.58
CA ALA A 74 6.23 -4.72 -0.31
C ALA A 74 6.39 -3.92 -1.61
N THR A 75 7.06 -4.48 -2.62
CA THR A 75 7.19 -3.83 -3.94
C THR A 75 5.84 -3.60 -4.61
N VAL A 76 4.95 -4.60 -4.62
CA VAL A 76 3.61 -4.45 -5.22
C VAL A 76 2.78 -3.43 -4.44
N ALA A 77 2.88 -3.40 -3.11
CA ALA A 77 2.22 -2.38 -2.29
C ALA A 77 2.73 -0.96 -2.60
N ALA A 78 4.03 -0.79 -2.82
CA ALA A 78 4.62 0.49 -3.22
C ALA A 78 4.07 0.95 -4.57
N LEU A 79 4.03 0.06 -5.56
CA LEU A 79 3.51 0.34 -6.89
C LEU A 79 2.03 0.72 -6.85
N LEU A 80 1.22 -0.01 -6.08
CA LEU A 80 -0.21 0.31 -5.94
C LEU A 80 -0.43 1.68 -5.30
N LEU A 81 0.32 2.01 -4.24
CA LEU A 81 0.28 3.34 -3.61
C LEU A 81 0.73 4.44 -4.56
N LEU A 82 1.78 4.21 -5.36
CA LEU A 82 2.25 5.18 -6.36
C LEU A 82 1.20 5.44 -7.42
N VAL A 83 0.58 4.40 -7.97
CA VAL A 83 -0.53 4.55 -8.93
C VAL A 83 -1.65 5.38 -8.33
N PHE A 84 -2.01 5.12 -7.08
CA PHE A 84 -3.06 5.85 -6.39
C PHE A 84 -2.69 7.34 -6.17
N ILE A 85 -1.47 7.62 -5.74
CA ILE A 85 -0.96 8.98 -5.55
C ILE A 85 -0.91 9.73 -6.88
N MET A 86 -0.45 9.10 -7.96
CA MET A 86 -0.40 9.70 -9.30
C MET A 86 -1.81 10.00 -9.83
N ALA A 87 -2.76 9.07 -9.68
CA ALA A 87 -4.15 9.29 -10.04
C ALA A 87 -4.75 10.49 -9.29
N ALA A 88 -4.52 10.56 -7.98
CA ALA A 88 -4.96 11.66 -7.14
C ALA A 88 -4.29 13.00 -7.48
N ALA A 89 -2.98 13.00 -7.74
CA ALA A 89 -2.26 14.18 -8.19
C ALA A 89 -2.78 14.67 -9.55
N SER A 90 -3.00 13.76 -10.51
CA SER A 90 -3.57 14.10 -11.82
C SER A 90 -4.94 14.74 -11.69
N ALA A 91 -5.85 14.15 -10.91
CA ALA A 91 -7.19 14.71 -10.71
C ALA A 91 -7.14 16.09 -10.01
N SER A 92 -6.20 16.29 -9.09
CA SER A 92 -5.98 17.58 -8.43
C SER A 92 -5.54 18.67 -9.41
N ILE A 93 -4.63 18.34 -10.34
CA ILE A 93 -4.11 19.27 -11.35
C ILE A 93 -5.18 19.60 -12.40
N SER A 94 -6.01 18.63 -12.78
CA SER A 94 -7.11 18.82 -13.74
C SER A 94 -8.28 19.66 -13.19
N GLY A 95 -8.22 20.10 -11.93
CA GLY A 95 -9.30 20.87 -11.29
C GLY A 95 -10.55 20.03 -11.02
N ALA A 96 -10.44 18.69 -11.04
CA ALA A 96 -11.56 17.81 -10.73
C ALA A 96 -11.96 18.03 -9.27
N ALA A 97 -13.22 18.37 -9.03
CA ALA A 97 -13.78 18.57 -7.69
C ALA A 97 -14.01 17.22 -6.99
N VAL A 98 -12.94 16.46 -6.75
CA VAL A 98 -12.96 15.19 -6.03
C VAL A 98 -13.22 15.47 -4.56
N LYS A 99 -14.50 15.42 -4.19
CA LYS A 99 -14.97 15.65 -2.81
C LYS A 99 -14.60 14.49 -1.88
N ASN A 100 -14.47 13.28 -2.42
CA ASN A 100 -14.14 12.08 -1.67
C ASN A 100 -13.10 11.25 -2.43
N CYS A 101 -11.93 11.10 -1.83
CA CYS A 101 -10.88 10.26 -2.37
C CYS A 101 -11.22 8.75 -2.34
N GLY A 102 -12.19 8.34 -1.51
CA GLY A 102 -12.67 6.96 -1.45
C GLY A 102 -11.72 5.95 -0.82
N CYS A 103 -10.51 6.34 -0.36
CA CYS A 103 -9.55 5.41 0.27
C CYS A 103 -10.17 4.60 1.42
N PHE A 104 -10.95 5.25 2.27
CA PHE A 104 -11.61 4.62 3.42
C PHE A 104 -13.13 4.56 3.24
N GLY A 105 -13.59 4.48 1.99
CA GLY A 105 -15.00 4.50 1.64
C GLY A 105 -15.74 5.67 2.29
N GLU A 106 -16.88 5.38 2.91
CA GLU A 106 -17.67 6.38 3.63
C GLU A 106 -17.22 6.61 5.08
N ILE A 107 -16.32 5.78 5.62
CA ILE A 107 -15.83 5.86 7.01
C ILE A 107 -15.06 7.17 7.24
N TYR A 108 -14.35 7.64 6.20
CA TYR A 108 -13.62 8.89 6.26
C TYR A 108 -13.70 9.63 4.92
N ARG A 109 -14.56 10.65 4.88
CA ARG A 109 -14.75 11.53 3.73
C ARG A 109 -13.70 12.63 3.74
N SER A 110 -12.63 12.43 2.98
CA SER A 110 -11.60 13.45 2.75
C SER A 110 -11.43 13.73 1.27
N GLY A 111 -11.45 15.01 0.91
CA GLY A 111 -11.03 15.49 -0.41
C GLY A 111 -9.51 15.39 -0.61
N LEU A 112 -9.04 15.83 -1.79
CA LEU A 112 -7.63 15.82 -2.20
C LEU A 112 -6.76 16.92 -1.55
N GLY A 113 -6.96 17.20 -0.26
CA GLY A 113 -6.20 18.24 0.47
C GLY A 113 -4.81 17.79 0.94
N VAL A 114 -4.07 18.67 1.62
CA VAL A 114 -2.72 18.39 2.15
C VAL A 114 -2.67 17.11 3.00
N GLY A 115 -3.68 16.88 3.85
CA GLY A 115 -3.75 15.68 4.69
C GLY A 115 -3.80 14.36 3.90
N PHE A 116 -4.36 14.37 2.69
CA PHE A 116 -4.34 13.22 1.79
C PHE A 116 -2.92 12.88 1.35
N PHE A 117 -2.19 13.87 0.83
CA PHE A 117 -0.83 13.67 0.34
C PHE A 117 0.14 13.33 1.46
N VAL A 118 -0.03 13.93 2.66
CA VAL A 118 0.77 13.58 3.84
C VAL A 118 0.55 12.13 4.25
N ARG A 119 -0.71 11.67 4.35
CA ARG A 119 -1.02 10.29 4.74
C ARG A 119 -0.45 9.29 3.73
N ASN A 120 -0.70 9.50 2.44
CA ASN A 120 -0.25 8.56 1.41
C ASN A 120 1.27 8.62 1.21
N GLY A 121 1.88 9.80 1.35
CA GLY A 121 3.34 9.97 1.36
C GLY A 121 3.99 9.25 2.55
N ALA A 122 3.40 9.35 3.74
CA ALA A 122 3.86 8.61 4.92
C ALA A 122 3.76 7.08 4.71
N LEU A 123 2.63 6.59 4.18
CA LEU A 123 2.47 5.17 3.86
C LEU A 123 3.49 4.69 2.82
N LEU A 124 3.72 5.49 1.76
CA LEU A 124 4.73 5.19 0.75
C LEU A 124 6.13 5.14 1.36
N PHE A 125 6.49 6.11 2.20
CA PHE A 125 7.76 6.10 2.91
C PHE A 125 7.93 4.85 3.78
N LEU A 126 6.88 4.43 4.51
CA LEU A 126 6.93 3.21 5.32
C LEU A 126 7.13 1.95 4.47
N VAL A 127 6.51 1.86 3.28
CA VAL A 127 6.74 0.74 2.37
C VAL A 127 8.18 0.76 1.84
N LEU A 128 8.69 1.92 1.42
CA LEU A 128 10.08 2.03 0.93
C LEU A 128 11.10 1.70 2.02
N LEU A 129 10.84 2.15 3.25
CA LEU A 129 11.65 1.80 4.41
C LEU A 129 11.61 0.30 4.68
N LEU A 130 10.45 -0.35 4.54
CA LEU A 130 10.33 -1.79 4.66
C LEU A 130 11.20 -2.52 3.62
N VAL A 131 11.11 -2.13 2.34
CA VAL A 131 11.93 -2.70 1.25
C VAL A 131 13.41 -2.53 1.55
N TRP A 132 13.85 -1.31 1.89
CA TRP A 132 15.25 -1.02 2.20
C TRP A 132 15.78 -1.81 3.40
N LEU A 133 14.97 -1.95 4.45
CA LEU A 133 15.33 -2.76 5.63
C LEU A 133 15.48 -4.25 5.29
N GLN A 134 14.75 -4.75 4.29
CA GLN A 134 14.89 -6.13 3.81
C GLN A 134 16.16 -6.33 2.99
N GLU A 135 16.47 -5.42 2.07
CA GLU A 135 17.72 -5.48 1.28
C GLU A 135 18.96 -5.40 2.18
N ALA A 136 18.92 -4.59 3.23
CA ALA A 136 19.98 -4.50 4.23
C ALA A 136 20.13 -5.77 5.07
N GLU A 137 19.09 -6.61 5.21
CA GLU A 137 19.21 -7.94 5.82
C GLU A 137 19.70 -9.00 4.81
N ALA A 138 19.32 -8.88 3.53
CA ALA A 138 19.72 -9.82 2.47
C ALA A 138 21.21 -9.70 2.09
N THR A 139 21.77 -8.49 2.17
CA THR A 139 23.19 -8.20 1.87
C THR A 139 24.14 -8.43 3.06
N ALA A 140 23.60 -8.69 4.26
CA ALA A 140 24.44 -8.96 5.42
C ALA A 140 25.16 -10.31 5.24
N PRO A 141 26.50 -10.37 5.41
CA PRO A 141 27.24 -11.61 5.24
C PRO A 141 26.71 -12.68 6.22
N LYS A 142 26.40 -13.88 5.70
CA LYS A 142 25.99 -15.01 6.54
C LYS A 142 27.10 -15.28 7.56
N ARG A 143 26.78 -15.10 8.84
CA ARG A 143 27.69 -15.32 10.00
C ARG A 143 28.26 -16.75 10.08
N THR A 144 27.82 -17.67 9.22
CA THR A 144 28.28 -19.05 9.12
C THR A 144 29.71 -19.18 8.57
N GLU A 145 30.21 -18.22 7.79
CA GLU A 145 31.58 -18.26 7.22
C GLU A 145 32.67 -17.75 8.19
N LEU A 146 32.27 -17.21 9.34
CA LEU A 146 33.17 -16.62 10.34
C LEU A 146 33.44 -17.54 11.54
N GLN A 147 33.05 -18.82 11.47
CA GLN A 147 33.57 -19.81 12.40
C GLN A 147 34.89 -20.34 11.82
N PRO A 148 36.07 -19.85 12.26
CA PRO A 148 37.32 -20.51 11.94
C PRO A 148 37.20 -21.94 12.45
N ASN A 149 37.40 -22.87 11.52
CA ASN A 149 37.56 -24.29 11.73
C ASN A 149 38.18 -24.59 13.11
N ARG A 150 37.36 -24.90 14.12
CA ARG A 150 37.81 -25.49 15.39
C ARG A 150 37.96 -27.02 15.23
N GLY A 151 38.42 -27.46 14.06
CA GLY A 151 38.86 -28.83 13.79
C GLY A 151 40.37 -28.89 13.90
N GLY A 152 40.86 -28.97 15.12
CA GLY A 152 42.27 -29.21 15.43
C GLY A 152 42.36 -30.01 16.73
N LEU A 153 42.89 -31.22 16.56
CA LEU A 153 43.22 -32.27 17.55
C LEU A 153 42.11 -33.27 17.88
#